data_AF-A0A9X2LIB7-F1
#
_entry.id   AF-A0A9X2LIB7-F1
#
_cell.length_a   1.000
_cell.length_b   1.000
_cell.length_c   1.000
_cell.angle_alpha   90.00
_cell.angle_beta   90.00
_cell.angle_gamma   90.00
#
_symmetry.space_group_name_H-M   'P 1'
#
loop_
_entity.id
_entity.type
_entity.pdbx_description
1 polymer ?
#
loop_
_entity_poly.entity_id
_entity_poly.type
_entity_poly.pdbx_seq_one_letter_code
_entity_poly.pdbx_strand_id
1 'polypeptide(L)'
;MTSAVVALVVVKAFFPGSPAGQESSPGRPSASSAAQSAMQSAAQPEGPQSSSPSSEPYATGRAPAAALDALLTKSAADREKVTDAVNAVESCASGAAVAAARSDLNAAAVRRDGLVEDLSRIAVEEIGGGRAAAEELRTAWRRSAEADRAFARWAHDAAGCSPGRVPHGSDYDRGVASSGLATQAKQEFLRRWAPIAVRYGLPVRDHIRI
;
A
#
# COMPACT_ATOMS: atom_id res chain seq x y z
N MET A 1 -35.75 -25.50 -11.31
CA MET A 1 -35.54 -24.08 -11.66
C MET A 1 -35.34 -23.33 -10.35
N THR A 2 -34.10 -23.09 -9.96
CA THR A 2 -33.75 -22.34 -8.75
C THR A 2 -32.99 -21.10 -9.19
N SER A 3 -33.67 -19.96 -9.17
CA SER A 3 -33.12 -18.65 -9.50
C SER A 3 -32.01 -18.30 -8.51
N ALA A 4 -30.79 -18.11 -9.01
CA ALA A 4 -29.71 -17.51 -8.24
C ALA A 4 -29.83 -15.98 -8.33
N VAL A 5 -29.99 -15.33 -7.19
CA VAL A 5 -30.00 -13.88 -7.06
C VAL A 5 -28.58 -13.37 -7.32
N VAL A 6 -28.41 -12.60 -8.40
CA VAL A 6 -27.16 -11.95 -8.78
C VAL A 6 -26.88 -10.84 -7.76
N ALA A 7 -25.87 -11.04 -6.91
CA ALA A 7 -25.36 -9.98 -6.05
C ALA A 7 -24.47 -9.05 -6.88
N LEU A 8 -25.08 -7.98 -7.39
CA LEU A 8 -24.41 -6.88 -8.07
C LEU A 8 -23.52 -6.14 -7.07
N VAL A 9 -22.22 -6.48 -7.01
CA VAL A 9 -21.26 -5.67 -6.25
C VAL A 9 -20.91 -4.45 -7.10
N VAL A 10 -21.75 -3.43 -7.00
CA VAL A 10 -21.45 -2.09 -7.51
C VAL A 10 -20.40 -1.48 -6.58
N VAL A 11 -19.16 -1.36 -7.05
CA VAL A 11 -18.16 -0.51 -6.40
C VAL A 11 -18.55 0.94 -6.66
N LYS A 12 -19.41 1.50 -5.81
CA LYS A 12 -19.71 2.93 -5.79
C LYS A 12 -18.52 3.67 -5.17
N ALA A 13 -17.76 4.38 -6.00
CA ALA A 13 -16.86 5.42 -5.55
C ALA A 13 -17.68 6.61 -5.02
N PHE A 14 -17.73 6.76 -3.69
CA PHE A 14 -18.26 7.96 -3.04
C PHE A 14 -17.16 9.01 -2.97
N PHE A 15 -17.36 10.13 -3.68
CA PHE A 15 -16.56 11.35 -3.52
C PHE A 15 -17.34 12.34 -2.65
N PRO A 16 -16.91 12.63 -1.40
CA PRO A 16 -17.28 13.85 -0.74
C PRO A 16 -16.21 14.92 -1.03
N GLY A 17 -16.61 15.96 -1.75
CA GLY A 17 -15.86 17.21 -1.83
C GLY A 17 -15.80 17.91 -0.47
N SER A 18 -14.82 18.79 -0.30
CA SER A 18 -14.81 19.78 0.78
C SER A 18 -14.25 21.11 0.24
N PRO A 19 -14.92 22.25 0.53
CA PRO A 19 -14.44 23.59 0.22
C PRO A 19 -13.74 24.26 1.42
N ALA A 20 -13.25 25.48 1.17
CA ALA A 20 -12.62 26.46 2.07
C ALA A 20 -11.09 26.27 2.26
N GLY A 21 -10.25 27.30 2.23
CA GLY A 21 -10.49 28.75 2.20
C GLY A 21 -9.36 29.45 2.98
N GLN A 22 -8.64 30.33 2.28
CA GLN A 22 -7.93 31.55 2.69
C GLN A 22 -7.13 31.69 4.01
N GLU A 23 -5.95 32.32 3.82
CA GLU A 23 -5.29 33.36 4.66
C GLU A 23 -4.77 32.96 6.06
N SER A 24 -3.68 33.52 6.61
CA SER A 24 -2.84 34.65 6.22
C SER A 24 -1.47 34.54 6.92
N SER A 25 -0.44 35.14 6.31
CA SER A 25 0.87 35.48 6.93
C SER A 25 0.69 36.63 7.93
N PRO A 26 1.54 36.78 8.97
CA PRO A 26 2.76 37.60 8.85
C PRO A 26 3.92 37.02 9.69
N GLY A 27 5.21 37.26 9.45
CA GLY A 27 5.93 38.54 9.42
C GLY A 27 7.33 38.33 10.00
N ARG A 28 8.38 38.62 9.21
CA ARG A 28 9.75 38.93 9.67
C ARG A 28 9.79 40.44 10.01
N PRO A 29 10.78 41.01 10.75
CA PRO A 29 12.24 40.78 10.63
C PRO A 29 12.95 40.78 12.02
N SER A 30 14.24 40.46 12.16
CA SER A 30 15.37 41.40 11.98
C SER A 30 16.71 40.72 12.27
N ALA A 31 17.76 41.30 11.71
CA ALA A 31 19.14 40.83 11.71
C ALA A 31 20.02 41.47 12.79
N SER A 32 21.18 40.82 12.96
CA SER A 32 22.53 41.38 13.16
C SER A 32 23.15 41.52 14.56
N SER A 33 24.39 40.99 14.57
CA SER A 33 25.60 41.41 15.30
C SER A 33 25.68 41.07 16.79
N ALA A 34 26.83 40.81 17.41
CA ALA A 34 28.21 40.43 17.08
C ALA A 34 28.97 40.48 18.42
N ALA A 35 30.10 39.76 18.54
CA ALA A 35 31.16 39.93 19.56
C ALA A 35 30.82 39.47 21.00
N GLN A 36 31.72 39.00 21.86
CA GLN A 36 33.14 38.62 21.82
C GLN A 36 33.48 37.95 23.17
N SER A 37 34.54 37.13 23.17
CA SER A 37 35.53 36.95 24.25
C SER A 37 35.33 35.94 25.40
N ALA A 38 36.39 35.12 25.51
CA ALA A 38 37.17 34.74 26.70
C ALA A 38 36.70 33.58 27.61
N MET A 39 37.29 32.40 27.33
CA MET A 39 38.25 31.67 28.18
C MET A 39 37.98 31.62 29.70
N GLN A 40 37.64 30.43 30.22
CA GLN A 40 38.19 29.93 31.48
C GLN A 40 37.98 28.42 31.66
N SER A 41 39.07 27.78 32.12
CA SER A 41 39.20 26.36 32.45
C SER A 41 38.63 26.09 33.85
N ALA A 42 37.87 25.01 34.03
CA ALA A 42 37.67 24.38 35.33
C ALA A 42 37.22 22.92 35.16
N ALA A 43 37.87 22.03 35.91
CA ALA A 43 37.70 20.59 35.89
C ALA A 43 36.46 20.10 36.68
N GLN A 44 35.82 19.05 36.13
CA GLN A 44 35.01 17.95 36.74
C GLN A 44 33.90 18.26 37.78
N PRO A 45 32.77 17.52 37.73
CA PRO A 45 32.76 16.09 38.09
C PRO A 45 32.00 15.18 37.11
N GLU A 46 32.37 13.91 37.11
CA GLU A 46 31.57 12.82 36.56
C GLU A 46 30.21 12.80 37.29
N GLY A 47 29.18 13.31 36.63
CA GLY A 47 27.80 13.01 37.00
C GLY A 47 27.46 11.57 36.62
N PRO A 48 26.63 10.86 37.39
CA PRO A 48 26.18 9.54 37.02
C PRO A 48 25.54 9.65 35.63
N GLN A 49 26.06 8.87 34.68
CA GLN A 49 25.45 8.74 33.37
C GLN A 49 24.00 8.34 33.62
N SER A 50 23.08 9.29 33.44
CA SER A 50 21.68 8.98 33.30
C SER A 50 21.59 8.15 32.05
N SER A 51 21.64 6.83 32.24
CA SER A 51 21.23 5.87 31.23
C SER A 51 19.74 6.11 31.01
N SER A 52 19.42 7.11 30.20
CA SER A 52 18.12 7.19 29.55
C SER A 52 17.86 5.81 28.98
N PRO A 53 16.69 5.18 29.23
CA PRO A 53 16.39 3.87 28.69
C PRO A 53 16.61 3.96 27.18
N SER A 54 17.59 3.20 26.71
CA SER A 54 18.09 3.27 25.35
C SER A 54 16.95 3.36 24.34
N SER A 55 16.92 4.48 23.63
CA SER A 55 16.22 4.67 22.36
C SER A 55 16.71 3.73 21.24
N GLU A 56 17.57 2.76 21.55
CA GLU A 56 18.20 1.82 20.63
C GLU A 56 17.18 1.00 19.80
N PRO A 57 16.13 0.36 20.37
CA PRO A 57 15.17 -0.41 19.55
C PRO A 57 14.32 0.50 18.65
N TYR A 58 14.21 1.78 19.00
CA TYR A 58 13.54 2.78 18.19
C TYR A 58 14.43 3.31 17.06
N ALA A 59 15.73 3.48 17.34
CA ALA A 59 16.70 3.95 16.36
C ALA A 59 16.93 2.92 15.25
N THR A 60 17.05 1.63 15.58
CA THR A 60 17.28 0.57 14.59
C THR A 60 16.07 0.35 13.68
N GLY A 61 14.86 0.26 14.25
CA GLY A 61 13.64 0.00 13.46
C GLY A 61 13.18 1.13 12.54
N ARG A 62 13.74 2.34 12.62
CA ARG A 62 13.29 3.49 11.81
C ARG A 62 13.52 3.28 10.31
N ALA A 63 14.72 2.84 9.93
CA ALA A 63 15.08 2.62 8.53
C ALA A 63 14.24 1.50 7.87
N PRO A 64 14.11 0.30 8.46
CA PRO A 64 13.27 -0.74 7.88
C PRO A 64 11.78 -0.36 7.89
N ALA A 65 11.28 0.38 8.88
CA ALA A 65 9.90 0.87 8.87
C ALA A 65 9.64 1.87 7.72
N ALA A 66 10.58 2.77 7.46
CA ALA A 66 10.49 3.69 6.31
C ALA A 66 10.58 2.95 4.96
N ALA A 67 11.43 1.92 4.86
CA ALA A 67 11.51 1.07 3.67
C ALA A 67 10.20 0.31 3.43
N LEU A 68 9.58 -0.21 4.49
CA LEU A 68 8.28 -0.87 4.41
C LEU A 68 7.20 0.10 3.91
N ASP A 69 7.14 1.32 4.46
CA ASP A 69 6.22 2.36 4.03
C ASP A 69 6.40 2.76 2.56
N ALA A 70 7.65 2.81 2.07
CA ALA A 70 7.94 3.07 0.67
C ALA A 70 7.37 1.97 -0.26
N LEU A 71 7.42 0.70 0.15
CA LEU A 71 6.78 -0.38 -0.61
C LEU A 71 5.25 -0.25 -0.64
N LEU A 72 4.63 0.22 0.45
CA LEU A 72 3.19 0.50 0.48
C LEU A 72 2.81 1.57 -0.55
N THR A 73 3.59 2.65 -0.62
CA THR A 73 3.41 3.70 -1.64
C THR A 73 3.57 3.16 -3.06
N LYS A 74 4.59 2.32 -3.31
CA LYS A 74 4.79 1.67 -4.61
C LYS A 74 3.61 0.77 -4.99
N SER A 75 3.06 0.02 -4.04
CA SER A 75 1.91 -0.86 -4.27
C SER A 75 0.62 -0.09 -4.60
N ALA A 76 0.39 1.05 -3.94
CA ALA A 76 -0.80 1.89 -4.15
C ALA A 76 -1.00 2.30 -5.62
N ALA A 77 0.11 2.62 -6.32
CA ALA A 77 0.09 3.07 -7.71
C ALA A 77 -0.38 2.00 -8.72
N ASP A 78 -0.41 0.73 -8.32
CA ASP A 78 -0.84 -0.38 -9.19
C ASP A 78 -2.33 -0.70 -9.07
N ARG A 79 -3.01 -0.23 -8.02
CA ARG A 79 -4.42 -0.57 -7.78
C ARG A 79 -5.35 -0.04 -8.87
N GLU A 80 -5.18 1.23 -9.24
CA GLU A 80 -6.02 1.89 -10.23
C GLU A 80 -5.93 1.16 -11.57
N LYS A 81 -4.71 0.87 -12.03
CA LYS A 81 -4.45 0.12 -13.27
C LYS A 81 -5.12 -1.26 -13.30
N VAL A 82 -5.07 -2.00 -12.19
CA VAL A 82 -5.74 -3.31 -12.12
C VAL A 82 -7.25 -3.17 -12.15
N THR A 83 -7.79 -2.18 -11.43
CA THR A 83 -9.24 -1.91 -11.41
C THR A 83 -9.73 -1.55 -12.81
N ASP A 84 -9.00 -0.67 -13.50
CA ASP A 84 -9.30 -0.26 -14.87
C ASP A 84 -9.20 -1.43 -15.84
N ALA A 85 -8.19 -2.29 -15.71
CA ALA A 85 -8.05 -3.47 -16.56
C ALA A 85 -9.21 -4.46 -16.37
N VAL A 86 -9.62 -4.76 -15.12
CA VAL A 86 -10.77 -5.63 -14.86
C VAL A 86 -12.05 -5.02 -15.46
N ASN A 87 -12.26 -3.72 -15.28
CA ASN A 87 -13.41 -3.01 -15.85
C ASN A 87 -13.38 -2.99 -17.39
N ALA A 88 -12.20 -2.88 -18.00
CA ALA A 88 -12.05 -2.92 -19.45
C ALA A 88 -12.47 -4.29 -20.01
N VAL A 89 -12.10 -5.39 -19.36
CA VAL A 89 -12.56 -6.74 -19.73
C VAL A 89 -14.07 -6.86 -19.55
N GLU A 90 -14.60 -6.42 -18.40
CA GLU A 90 -16.02 -6.48 -18.08
C GLU A 90 -16.89 -5.68 -19.06
N SER A 91 -16.41 -4.50 -19.49
CA SER A 91 -17.11 -3.68 -20.48
C SER A 91 -17.13 -4.31 -21.87
N CYS A 92 -16.08 -5.08 -22.19
CA CYS A 92 -15.82 -5.65 -23.49
C CYS A 92 -16.05 -4.67 -24.67
N ALA A 93 -15.59 -3.43 -24.52
CA ALA A 93 -15.82 -2.38 -25.52
C ALA A 93 -15.14 -2.68 -26.87
N SER A 94 -13.98 -3.37 -26.86
CA SER A 94 -13.30 -3.86 -28.07
C SER A 94 -12.31 -4.98 -27.74
N GLY A 95 -11.96 -5.80 -28.73
CA GLY A 95 -10.93 -6.83 -28.56
C GLY A 95 -9.55 -6.26 -28.22
N ALA A 96 -9.21 -5.07 -28.72
CA ALA A 96 -7.95 -4.39 -28.39
C ALA A 96 -7.91 -3.96 -26.91
N ALA A 97 -9.03 -3.45 -26.37
CA ALA A 97 -9.14 -3.11 -24.95
C ALA A 97 -8.98 -4.34 -24.05
N VAL A 98 -9.62 -5.46 -24.41
CA VAL A 98 -9.49 -6.74 -23.68
C VAL A 98 -8.04 -7.25 -23.73
N ALA A 99 -7.38 -7.16 -24.89
CA ALA A 99 -5.99 -7.56 -25.04
C ALA A 99 -5.02 -6.67 -24.22
N ALA A 100 -5.24 -5.36 -24.21
CA ALA A 100 -4.48 -4.42 -23.37
C ALA A 100 -4.67 -4.73 -21.88
N ALA A 101 -5.92 -4.91 -21.44
CA ALA A 101 -6.24 -5.27 -20.07
C ALA A 101 -5.57 -6.58 -19.62
N ARG A 102 -5.55 -7.60 -20.48
CA ARG A 102 -4.80 -8.84 -20.22
C ARG A 102 -3.30 -8.58 -19.98
N SER A 103 -2.69 -7.72 -20.79
CA SER A 103 -1.27 -7.34 -20.63
C SER A 103 -1.04 -6.62 -19.30
N ASP A 104 -1.90 -5.66 -18.96
CA ASP A 104 -1.79 -4.87 -17.73
C ASP A 104 -1.95 -5.73 -16.47
N LEU A 105 -2.89 -6.68 -16.49
CA LEU A 105 -3.09 -7.63 -15.39
C LEU A 105 -1.86 -8.54 -15.21
N ASN A 106 -1.30 -9.09 -16.30
CA ASN A 106 -0.07 -9.88 -16.19
C ASN A 106 1.10 -9.05 -15.64
N ALA A 107 1.24 -7.81 -16.11
CA ALA A 107 2.29 -6.92 -15.63
C ALA A 107 2.09 -6.56 -14.14
N ALA A 108 0.85 -6.37 -13.68
CA ALA A 108 0.53 -6.13 -12.28
C ALA A 108 0.91 -7.33 -11.39
N ALA A 109 0.64 -8.56 -11.84
CA ALA A 109 1.06 -9.75 -11.12
C ALA A 109 2.58 -9.79 -10.91
N VAL A 110 3.36 -9.51 -11.96
CA VAL A 110 4.82 -9.46 -11.91
C VAL A 110 5.30 -8.39 -10.93
N ARG A 111 4.71 -7.19 -10.96
CA ARG A 111 5.08 -6.11 -10.03
C ARG A 111 4.79 -6.49 -8.58
N ARG A 112 3.69 -7.18 -8.30
CA ARG A 112 3.34 -7.68 -6.96
C ARG A 112 4.26 -8.79 -6.47
N ASP A 113 4.71 -9.68 -7.36
CA ASP A 113 5.74 -10.66 -7.02
C ASP A 113 7.06 -9.94 -6.66
N GLY A 114 7.45 -8.90 -7.42
CA GLY A 114 8.59 -8.05 -7.09
C GLY A 114 8.47 -7.33 -5.73
N LEU A 115 7.27 -6.88 -5.35
CA LEU A 115 7.04 -6.31 -4.00
C LEU A 115 7.27 -7.35 -2.89
N VAL A 116 6.87 -8.61 -3.12
CA VAL A 116 7.11 -9.71 -2.16
C VAL A 116 8.61 -9.97 -2.00
N GLU A 117 9.37 -9.91 -3.09
CA GLU A 117 10.83 -10.01 -3.06
C GLU A 117 11.47 -8.81 -2.34
N ASP A 118 11.03 -7.58 -2.66
CA ASP A 118 11.50 -6.34 -2.01
C ASP A 118 11.28 -6.41 -0.49
N LEU A 119 10.10 -6.87 -0.06
CA LEU A 119 9.77 -7.05 1.36
C LEU A 119 10.67 -8.07 2.07
N SER A 120 11.14 -9.10 1.36
CA SER A 120 12.03 -10.11 1.95
C SER A 120 13.42 -9.56 2.30
N ARG A 121 13.78 -8.38 1.76
CA ARG A 121 15.06 -7.71 2.01
C ARG A 121 14.99 -6.66 3.11
N ILE A 122 13.82 -6.43 3.71
CA ILE A 122 13.64 -5.50 4.82
C ILE A 122 13.88 -6.25 6.14
N ALA A 123 14.70 -5.68 7.02
CA ALA A 123 14.94 -6.18 8.38
C ALA A 123 13.74 -5.94 9.31
N VAL A 124 12.62 -6.62 9.03
CA VAL A 124 11.33 -6.43 9.72
C VAL A 124 11.35 -6.88 11.18
N GLU A 125 12.36 -7.65 11.58
CA GLU A 125 12.67 -8.05 12.96
C GLU A 125 13.15 -6.90 13.84
N GLU A 126 13.73 -5.85 13.26
CA GLU A 126 14.12 -4.63 13.99
C GLU A 126 12.91 -3.72 14.28
N ILE A 127 11.76 -4.01 13.67
CA ILE A 127 10.51 -3.31 13.90
C ILE A 127 9.69 -4.11 14.92
N GLY A 128 9.36 -3.49 16.06
CA GLY A 128 8.45 -4.11 17.03
C GLY A 128 7.09 -4.45 16.40
N GLY A 129 6.77 -5.75 16.29
CA GLY A 129 5.57 -6.25 15.59
C GLY A 129 5.69 -6.35 14.06
N GLY A 130 6.84 -6.01 13.48
CA GLY A 130 7.08 -5.95 12.05
C GLY A 130 7.00 -7.29 11.33
N ARG A 131 7.49 -8.37 11.95
CA ARG A 131 7.37 -9.74 11.38
C ARG A 131 5.92 -10.11 11.05
N ALA A 132 5.03 -9.93 12.02
CA ALA A 132 3.62 -10.28 11.84
C ALA A 132 2.96 -9.36 10.80
N ALA A 133 3.27 -8.06 10.79
CA ALA A 133 2.78 -7.16 9.74
C ALA A 133 3.29 -7.58 8.35
N ALA A 134 4.58 -7.88 8.22
CA ALA A 134 5.19 -8.30 6.95
C ALA A 134 4.62 -9.63 6.44
N GLU A 135 4.25 -10.56 7.32
CA GLU A 135 3.57 -11.81 6.94
C GLU A 135 2.18 -11.56 6.33
N GLU A 136 1.37 -10.68 6.92
CA GLU A 136 0.08 -10.30 6.35
C GLU A 136 0.26 -9.60 5.00
N LEU A 137 1.22 -8.68 4.89
CA LEU A 137 1.49 -7.94 3.66
C LEU A 137 1.98 -8.86 2.53
N ARG A 138 2.85 -9.82 2.86
CA ARG A 138 3.29 -10.87 1.92
C ARG A 138 2.11 -11.68 1.42
N THR A 139 1.19 -12.06 2.32
CA THR A 139 -0.02 -12.79 1.96
C THR A 139 -0.91 -11.95 1.05
N ALA A 140 -1.15 -10.69 1.40
CA ALA A 140 -1.93 -9.75 0.62
C ALA A 140 -1.42 -9.62 -0.82
N TRP A 141 -0.13 -9.40 -1.02
CA TRP A 141 0.44 -9.24 -2.36
C TRP A 141 0.48 -10.55 -3.16
N ARG A 142 0.76 -11.69 -2.52
CA ARG A 142 0.70 -13.00 -3.20
C ARG A 142 -0.71 -13.31 -3.70
N ARG A 143 -1.73 -13.07 -2.87
CA ARG A 143 -3.14 -13.25 -3.25
C ARG A 143 -3.58 -12.25 -4.31
N SER A 144 -3.10 -11.01 -4.23
CA SER A 144 -3.35 -9.99 -5.25
C SER A 144 -2.73 -10.38 -6.61
N ALA A 145 -1.51 -10.93 -6.61
CA ALA A 145 -0.88 -11.44 -7.83
C ALA A 145 -1.58 -12.68 -8.40
N GLU A 146 -2.10 -13.57 -7.53
CA GLU A 146 -2.95 -14.69 -7.93
C GLU A 146 -4.24 -14.21 -8.62
N ALA A 147 -4.89 -13.18 -8.04
CA ALA A 147 -6.07 -12.56 -8.61
C ALA A 147 -5.80 -11.97 -10.00
N ASP A 148 -4.73 -11.17 -10.14
CA ASP A 148 -4.35 -10.58 -11.43
C ASP A 148 -4.13 -11.63 -12.51
N ARG A 149 -3.40 -12.71 -12.18
CA ARG A 149 -3.17 -13.82 -13.12
C ARG A 149 -4.46 -14.50 -13.51
N ALA A 150 -5.41 -14.65 -12.58
CA ALA A 150 -6.72 -15.22 -12.86
C ALA A 150 -7.56 -14.30 -13.75
N PHE A 151 -7.61 -13.00 -13.46
CA PHE A 151 -8.28 -12.04 -14.33
C PHE A 151 -7.60 -11.91 -15.70
N ALA A 152 -6.28 -12.06 -15.80
CA ALA A 152 -5.59 -12.06 -17.09
C ALA A 152 -5.95 -13.27 -17.95
N ARG A 153 -6.18 -14.44 -17.34
CA ARG A 153 -6.69 -15.62 -18.06
C ARG A 153 -8.17 -15.49 -18.39
N TRP A 154 -8.97 -14.93 -17.49
CA TRP A 154 -10.35 -14.55 -17.81
C TRP A 154 -10.43 -13.57 -19.00
N ALA A 155 -9.55 -12.58 -19.06
CA ALA A 155 -9.44 -11.67 -20.21
C ALA A 155 -9.10 -12.41 -21.51
N HIS A 156 -8.31 -13.48 -21.44
CA HIS A 156 -8.07 -14.36 -22.59
C HIS A 156 -9.34 -15.13 -22.98
N ASP A 157 -10.07 -15.67 -22.02
CA ASP A 157 -11.32 -16.40 -22.26
C ASP A 157 -12.44 -15.49 -22.79
N ALA A 158 -12.36 -14.19 -22.46
CA ALA A 158 -13.24 -13.14 -22.97
C ALA A 158 -12.83 -12.63 -24.37
N ALA A 159 -11.81 -13.20 -25.03
CA ALA A 159 -11.44 -12.77 -26.37
C ALA A 159 -12.63 -12.88 -27.36
N GLY A 160 -12.97 -11.78 -28.03
CA GLY A 160 -14.09 -11.74 -28.97
C GLY A 160 -15.48 -11.63 -28.30
N CYS A 161 -15.55 -11.32 -27.00
CA CYS A 161 -16.81 -11.04 -26.33
C CYS A 161 -17.54 -9.83 -26.96
N SER A 162 -18.80 -9.65 -26.54
CA SER A 162 -19.59 -8.46 -26.83
C SER A 162 -20.01 -7.79 -25.52
N PRO A 163 -20.25 -6.46 -25.51
CA PRO A 163 -20.75 -5.76 -24.33
C PRO A 163 -21.98 -6.46 -23.73
N GLY A 164 -21.98 -6.65 -22.40
CA GLY A 164 -23.04 -7.36 -21.66
C GLY A 164 -23.09 -8.87 -21.86
N ARG A 165 -22.12 -9.45 -22.58
CA ARG A 165 -22.02 -10.89 -22.90
C ARG A 165 -20.60 -11.42 -22.60
N VAL A 166 -19.95 -10.89 -21.57
CA VAL A 166 -18.63 -11.34 -21.12
C VAL A 166 -18.79 -12.65 -20.34
N PRO A 167 -18.00 -13.69 -20.63
CA PRO A 167 -18.12 -14.96 -19.93
C PRO A 167 -17.57 -14.85 -18.51
N HIS A 168 -18.36 -15.18 -17.48
CA HIS A 168 -17.86 -15.32 -16.10
C HIS A 168 -17.72 -16.81 -15.75
N GLY A 169 -16.53 -17.35 -15.98
CA GLY A 169 -16.19 -18.75 -15.72
C GLY A 169 -15.20 -18.93 -14.56
N SER A 170 -14.57 -20.10 -14.49
CA SER A 170 -13.66 -20.49 -13.39
C SER A 170 -12.52 -19.51 -13.13
N ASP A 171 -12.05 -18.81 -14.15
CA ASP A 171 -10.93 -17.90 -14.05
C ASP A 171 -11.36 -16.53 -13.49
N TYR A 172 -12.58 -16.10 -13.81
CA TYR A 172 -13.21 -14.96 -13.14
C TYR A 172 -13.44 -15.26 -11.66
N ASP A 173 -14.06 -16.40 -11.35
CA ASP A 173 -14.35 -16.82 -9.97
C ASP A 173 -13.08 -16.92 -9.13
N ARG A 174 -12.00 -17.47 -9.69
CA ARG A 174 -10.70 -17.53 -9.03
C ARG A 174 -10.10 -16.15 -8.78
N GLY A 175 -10.27 -15.21 -9.72
CA GLY A 175 -9.88 -13.81 -9.56
C GLY A 175 -10.62 -13.13 -8.40
N VAL A 176 -11.94 -13.31 -8.34
CA VAL A 176 -12.80 -12.79 -7.26
C VAL A 176 -12.42 -13.40 -5.91
N ALA A 177 -12.29 -14.72 -5.83
CA ALA A 177 -11.93 -15.41 -4.58
C ALA A 177 -10.55 -14.97 -4.06
N SER A 178 -9.56 -14.89 -4.94
CA SER A 178 -8.20 -14.44 -4.58
C SER A 178 -8.19 -12.98 -4.14
N SER A 179 -8.99 -12.12 -4.77
CA SER A 179 -9.16 -10.72 -4.37
C SER A 179 -9.80 -10.59 -2.97
N GLY A 180 -10.75 -11.46 -2.65
CA GLY A 180 -11.34 -11.55 -1.31
C GLY A 180 -10.32 -11.92 -0.23
N LEU A 181 -9.49 -12.93 -0.50
CA LEU A 181 -8.40 -13.33 0.41
C LEU A 181 -7.34 -12.24 0.55
N ALA A 182 -6.99 -11.56 -0.54
CA ALA A 182 -6.08 -10.42 -0.51
C ALA A 182 -6.63 -9.28 0.36
N THR A 183 -7.91 -8.98 0.23
CA THR A 183 -8.58 -7.92 1.01
C THR A 183 -8.54 -8.22 2.50
N GLN A 184 -8.80 -9.46 2.91
CA GLN A 184 -8.71 -9.87 4.32
C GLN A 184 -7.29 -9.68 4.86
N ALA A 185 -6.27 -10.14 4.13
CA ALA A 185 -4.88 -9.96 4.55
C ALA A 185 -4.45 -8.48 4.62
N LYS A 186 -4.93 -7.63 3.69
CA LYS A 186 -4.69 -6.17 3.75
C LYS A 186 -5.29 -5.55 5.01
N GLN A 187 -6.49 -5.94 5.39
CA GLN A 187 -7.15 -5.44 6.60
C GLN A 187 -6.35 -5.83 7.85
N GLU A 188 -5.90 -7.08 7.95
CA GLU A 188 -5.05 -7.52 9.06
C GLU A 188 -3.70 -6.81 9.09
N PHE A 189 -3.08 -6.61 7.92
CA PHE A 189 -1.87 -5.80 7.81
C PHE A 189 -2.08 -4.39 8.35
N LEU A 190 -3.15 -3.69 7.94
CA LEU A 190 -3.41 -2.31 8.35
C LEU A 190 -3.59 -2.18 9.87
N ARG A 191 -4.31 -3.13 10.47
CA ARG A 191 -4.49 -3.19 11.92
C ARG A 191 -3.15 -3.30 12.65
N ARG A 192 -2.19 -4.05 12.09
CA ARG A 192 -0.84 -4.20 12.64
C ARG A 192 0.07 -3.02 12.31
N TRP A 193 -0.11 -2.41 11.14
CA TRP A 193 0.68 -1.28 10.66
C TRP A 193 0.39 0.00 11.45
N ALA A 194 -0.87 0.28 11.79
CA ALA A 194 -1.25 1.52 12.47
C ALA A 194 -0.38 1.85 13.72
N PRO A 195 -0.17 0.94 14.69
CA PRO A 195 0.71 1.23 15.82
C PRO A 195 2.20 1.36 15.45
N ILE A 196 2.67 0.66 14.42
CA ILE A 196 4.04 0.79 13.90
C ILE A 196 4.22 2.18 13.28
N ALA A 197 3.27 2.61 12.45
CA ALA A 197 3.30 3.90 11.79
C ALA A 197 3.34 5.04 12.81
N VAL A 198 2.45 5.02 13.81
CA VAL A 198 2.44 6.00 14.90
C VAL A 198 3.78 6.01 15.65
N ARG A 199 4.33 4.84 15.98
CA ARG A 199 5.63 4.73 16.67
C ARG A 199 6.72 5.48 15.89
N TYR A 200 6.86 5.22 14.60
CA TYR A 200 7.95 5.76 13.79
C TYR A 200 7.66 7.13 13.14
N GLY A 201 6.46 7.69 13.32
CA GLY A 201 6.03 8.95 12.70
C GLY A 201 5.74 8.82 11.20
N LEU A 202 5.26 7.65 10.77
CA LEU A 202 4.93 7.33 9.39
C LEU A 202 3.41 7.45 9.14
N PRO A 203 2.97 7.57 7.87
CA PRO A 203 1.55 7.63 7.56
C PRO A 203 0.80 6.34 7.97
N VAL A 204 -0.30 6.51 8.70
CA VAL A 204 -1.29 5.46 8.82
C VAL A 204 -1.95 5.26 7.45
N ARG A 205 -2.04 4.02 7.01
CA ARG A 205 -2.59 3.67 5.70
C ARG A 205 -4.05 3.26 5.81
N ASP A 206 -4.79 3.43 4.72
CA ASP A 206 -6.12 2.85 4.56
C ASP A 206 -6.08 1.70 3.55
N HIS A 207 -7.16 0.91 3.52
CA HIS A 207 -7.30 -0.25 2.64
C HIS A 207 -7.40 0.10 1.15
N ILE A 208 -7.60 1.38 0.81
CA ILE A 208 -7.69 1.84 -0.58
C ILE A 208 -6.27 1.97 -1.16
N ARG A 209 -5.24 2.13 -0.31
CA ARG A 209 -3.90 2.56 -0.74
C ARG A 209 -2.78 1.53 -0.53
N ILE A 210 -3.08 0.24 -0.38
CA ILE A 210 -2.08 -0.84 -0.20
C ILE A 210 -2.44 -2.14 -0.92
#